data_AF-A0A9X3EK92-F1
#
_entry.id   AF-A0A9X3EK92-F1
#
_cell.length_a   1.000
_cell.length_b   1.000
_cell.length_c   1.000
_cell.angle_alpha   90.00
_cell.angle_beta   90.00
_cell.angle_gamma   90.00
#
_symmetry.space_group_name_H-M   'P 1'
#
loop_
_entity.id
_entity.type
_entity.pdbx_description
1 polymer ?
#
loop_
_entity_poly.entity_id
_entity_poly.type
_entity_poly.pdbx_seq_one_letter_code
_entity_poly.pdbx_strand_id
1 'polypeptide(L)'
;MRHGAGACFRCVFEAAPPAELAPSCAAVGVLGAAAGALGFMMAHLAVALDAQQEVAGTLVALDLRELRPQQIRPARRAGCPGCDPHAPAPARGPLGPACATAAGAACSR
;
A
#
# COMPACT_ATOMS: atom_id res chain seq x y z
N MET A 1 -0.33 -0.25 16.85
CA MET A 1 -0.99 -0.84 15.66
C MET A 1 -1.64 -2.15 16.08
N ARG A 2 -2.97 -2.28 15.97
CA ARG A 2 -3.69 -3.52 16.34
C ARG A 2 -3.50 -4.59 15.25
N HIS A 3 -2.36 -5.30 15.28
CA HIS A 3 -2.17 -6.47 14.44
C HIS A 3 -3.20 -7.54 14.83
N GLY A 4 -4.18 -7.81 13.96
CA GLY A 4 -5.17 -8.88 14.16
C GLY A 4 -6.64 -8.45 14.30
N ALA A 5 -6.93 -7.17 14.55
CA ALA A 5 -8.31 -6.69 14.69
C ALA A 5 -9.02 -6.41 13.34
N GLY A 6 -8.27 -6.27 12.24
CA GLY A 6 -8.80 -5.94 10.92
C GLY A 6 -8.07 -6.64 9.78
N ALA A 7 -8.60 -6.50 8.56
CA ALA A 7 -7.98 -7.00 7.34
C ALA A 7 -6.63 -6.30 7.10
N CYS A 8 -5.59 -7.06 6.75
CA CYS A 8 -4.32 -6.48 6.31
C CYS A 8 -4.35 -6.24 4.79
N PHE A 9 -3.35 -5.53 4.26
CA PHE A 9 -3.20 -5.32 2.82
C PHE A 9 -3.23 -6.64 2.02
N ARG A 10 -2.60 -7.69 2.57
CA ARG A 10 -2.54 -9.04 1.98
C ARG A 10 -3.89 -9.78 1.98
N CYS A 11 -4.87 -9.36 2.80
CA CYS A 11 -6.23 -9.89 2.72
C CYS A 11 -6.94 -9.46 1.43
N VAL A 12 -6.61 -8.27 0.93
CA VAL A 12 -7.16 -7.68 -0.30
C VAL A 12 -6.31 -8.05 -1.52
N PHE A 13 -4.99 -7.92 -1.40
CA PHE A 13 -4.03 -8.18 -2.47
C PHE A 13 -3.15 -9.38 -2.11
N GLU A 14 -3.54 -10.57 -2.54
CA GLU A 14 -2.98 -11.86 -2.09
C GLU A 14 -1.52 -12.09 -2.52
N ALA A 15 -1.24 -11.81 -3.79
CA ALA A 15 0.06 -11.95 -4.40
C ALA A 15 0.43 -10.64 -5.07
N ALA A 16 1.73 -10.41 -5.23
CA ALA A 16 2.17 -9.31 -6.07
C ALA A 16 1.61 -9.52 -7.49
N PRO A 17 1.13 -8.47 -8.16
CA PRO A 17 0.75 -8.57 -9.55
C PRO A 17 1.97 -9.02 -10.38
N PRO A 18 1.76 -9.77 -11.48
CA PRO A 18 2.85 -10.12 -12.39
C PRO A 18 3.49 -8.83 -12.94
N ALA A 19 4.80 -8.86 -13.17
CA ALA A 19 5.59 -7.67 -13.54
C ALA A 19 5.07 -6.98 -14.80
N GLU A 20 4.49 -7.74 -15.73
CA GLU A 20 3.90 -7.25 -16.97
C GLU A 20 2.68 -6.32 -16.74
N LEU A 21 1.95 -6.52 -15.65
CA LEU A 21 0.77 -5.72 -15.29
C LEU A 21 1.10 -4.52 -14.39
N ALA A 22 2.36 -4.38 -13.96
CA ALA A 22 2.80 -3.35 -13.03
C ALA A 22 4.06 -2.63 -13.56
N PRO A 23 3.94 -1.86 -14.66
CA PRO A 23 5.06 -1.06 -15.16
C PRO A 23 5.46 0.00 -14.13
N SER A 24 6.74 0.40 -14.14
CA SER A 24 7.24 1.38 -13.18
C SER A 24 6.70 2.79 -13.48
N CYS A 25 6.59 3.64 -12.45
CA CYS A 25 6.20 5.05 -12.63
C CYS A 25 7.14 5.81 -13.58
N ALA A 26 8.39 5.37 -13.72
CA ALA A 26 9.34 5.94 -14.68
C ALA A 26 9.02 5.56 -16.13
N ALA A 27 8.39 4.40 -16.36
CA ALA A 27 8.02 3.94 -17.69
C ALA A 27 6.70 4.52 -18.19
N VAL A 28 5.70 4.69 -17.32
CA VAL A 28 4.34 5.14 -17.70
C VAL A 28 3.99 6.57 -17.26
N GLY A 29 4.80 7.17 -16.39
CA GLY A 29 4.51 8.46 -15.78
C GLY A 29 3.48 8.37 -14.63
N VAL A 30 3.44 9.40 -13.81
CA VAL A 30 2.46 9.55 -12.70
C VAL A 30 1.97 11.00 -12.65
N LEU A 31 0.68 11.19 -12.42
CA LEU A 31 0.11 12.53 -12.26
C LEU A 31 0.50 13.08 -10.88
N GLY A 32 1.46 14.00 -10.83
CA GLY A 32 1.99 14.55 -9.57
C GLY A 32 0.92 15.16 -8.65
N ALA A 33 -0.08 15.82 -9.23
CA ALA A 33 -1.21 16.38 -8.47
C ALA A 33 -2.01 15.30 -7.71
N ALA A 34 -2.19 14.12 -8.32
CA ALA A 34 -2.87 13.01 -7.68
C ALA A 34 -2.04 12.41 -6.53
N ALA A 35 -0.73 12.23 -6.75
CA ALA A 35 0.18 11.78 -5.71
C ALA A 35 0.21 12.76 -4.52
N GLY A 36 0.22 14.07 -4.80
CA GLY A 36 0.17 15.12 -3.79
C GLY A 36 -1.14 15.10 -2.98
N ALA A 37 -2.29 14.97 -3.64
CA ALA A 37 -3.59 14.88 -2.97
C ALA A 37 -3.69 13.64 -2.05
N LEU A 38 -3.23 12.48 -2.54
CA LEU A 38 -3.16 11.26 -1.73
C LEU A 38 -2.20 11.42 -0.54
N GLY A 39 -1.04 12.05 -0.76
CA GLY A 39 -0.08 12.38 0.29
C GLY A 39 -0.67 13.27 1.39
N PHE A 40 -1.39 14.32 1.00
CA PHE A 40 -2.10 15.19 1.93
C PHE A 40 -3.14 14.42 2.77
N MET A 41 -3.95 13.57 2.13
CA MET A 41 -4.92 12.74 2.85
C MET A 41 -4.23 11.78 3.83
N MET A 42 -3.14 11.13 3.44
CA MET A 42 -2.36 10.27 4.33
C MET A 42 -1.77 11.04 5.52
N ALA A 43 -1.24 12.25 5.28
CA ALA A 43 -0.73 13.11 6.34
C ALA A 43 -1.84 13.52 7.32
N HIS A 44 -3.04 13.83 6.81
CA HIS A 44 -4.19 14.15 7.66
C HIS A 44 -4.61 12.96 8.52
N LEU A 45 -4.63 11.74 7.97
CA LEU A 45 -4.91 10.52 8.74
C LEU A 45 -3.83 10.23 9.80
N ALA A 46 -2.57 10.58 9.53
CA ALA A 46 -1.50 10.47 10.51
C ALA A 46 -1.70 11.42 11.71
N VAL A 47 -2.16 12.65 11.46
CA VAL A 47 -2.54 13.58 12.53
C VAL A 47 -3.75 13.08 13.32
N ALA A 48 -4.76 12.53 12.64
CA ALA A 48 -5.92 11.93 13.31
C ALA A 48 -5.53 10.74 14.19
N LEU A 49 -4.57 9.91 13.75
CA LEU A 49 -3.99 8.84 14.56
C LEU A 49 -3.31 9.36 15.83
N ASP A 50 -2.54 10.44 15.72
CA ASP A 50 -1.89 11.09 16.87
C ASP A 50 -2.93 11.58 17.88
N ALA A 51 -4.03 12.16 17.39
CA ALA A 51 -5.20 12.56 18.16
C ALA A 51 -6.07 11.38 18.68
N GLN A 52 -5.59 10.14 18.60
CA GLN A 52 -6.27 8.93 19.07
C GLN A 52 -7.62 8.65 18.37
N GLN A 53 -7.81 9.13 17.14
CA GLN A 53 -8.98 8.80 16.35
C GLN A 53 -8.81 7.44 15.65
N GLU A 54 -9.87 6.65 15.60
CA GLU A 54 -9.89 5.37 14.88
C GLU A 54 -9.94 5.63 13.36
N VAL A 55 -8.80 5.48 12.68
CA VAL A 55 -8.70 5.56 11.21
C VAL A 55 -8.45 4.20 10.54
N ALA A 56 -8.34 3.13 11.32
CA ALA A 56 -8.01 1.80 10.82
C ALA A 56 -9.25 1.10 10.21
N GLY A 57 -8.99 0.12 9.32
CA GLY A 57 -10.02 -0.78 8.80
C GLY A 57 -10.81 -0.26 7.59
N THR A 58 -10.48 0.93 7.09
CA THR A 58 -11.07 1.47 5.86
C THR A 58 -9.97 1.78 4.85
N LEU A 59 -10.12 1.28 3.63
CA LEU A 59 -9.32 1.63 2.47
C LEU A 59 -10.02 2.79 1.76
N VAL A 60 -9.31 3.89 1.56
CA VAL A 60 -9.83 5.05 0.84
C VAL A 60 -9.20 5.07 -0.56
N ALA A 61 -10.04 5.01 -1.59
CA ALA A 61 -9.64 5.22 -2.98
C ALA A 61 -10.18 6.57 -3.45
N LEU A 62 -9.41 7.28 -4.27
CA LEU A 62 -9.85 8.54 -4.88
C LEU A 62 -10.00 8.32 -6.39
N ASP A 63 -11.24 8.38 -6.86
CA ASP A 63 -11.50 8.47 -8.30
C ASP A 63 -11.15 9.89 -8.76
N LEU A 64 -10.09 10.02 -9.55
CA LEU A 64 -9.60 11.31 -10.03
C LEU A 64 -10.43 11.89 -11.19
N ARG A 65 -11.26 11.07 -11.85
CA ARG A 65 -12.13 11.52 -12.95
C ARG A 65 -13.30 12.35 -12.41
N GLU A 66 -13.86 11.89 -11.29
CA GLU A 66 -15.01 12.51 -10.63
C GLU A 66 -14.63 13.24 -9.33
N LEU A 67 -13.35 13.16 -8.92
CA LEU A 67 -12.83 13.63 -7.63
C LEU A 67 -13.63 13.08 -6.44
N ARG A 68 -14.00 11.80 -6.53
CA ARG A 68 -14.89 11.14 -5.57
C ARG A 68 -14.11 10.20 -4.64
N PRO A 69 -14.12 10.41 -3.32
CA PRO A 69 -13.58 9.45 -2.38
C PRO A 69 -14.52 8.24 -2.26
N GLN A 70 -13.94 7.06 -2.33
CA GLN A 70 -14.60 5.77 -2.14
C GLN A 70 -14.02 5.09 -0.90
N GLN A 71 -14.90 4.72 0.02
CA GLN A 71 -14.53 4.00 1.23
C GLN A 71 -14.84 2.52 1.06
N ILE A 72 -13.82 1.69 1.22
CA ILE A 72 -13.88 0.25 1.10
C ILE A 72 -13.54 -0.33 2.47
N ARG A 73 -14.39 -1.20 2.99
CA ARG A 73 -14.17 -1.88 4.28
C ARG A 73 -13.84 -3.35 4.02
N PRO A 74 -12.55 -3.69 3.84
CA PRO A 74 -12.16 -5.06 3.54
C PRO A 74 -12.41 -5.98 4.73
N ALA A 75 -12.91 -7.19 4.44
CA ALA A 75 -13.03 -8.25 5.42
C ALA A 75 -11.70 -8.99 5.59
N ARG A 76 -11.42 -9.46 6.81
CA ARG A 76 -10.23 -10.28 7.10
C ARG A 76 -10.40 -11.64 6.42
N ARG A 77 -9.37 -12.08 5.70
CA ARG A 77 -9.31 -13.41 5.07
C ARG A 77 -8.84 -14.47 6.08
N ALA A 78 -9.53 -15.61 6.11
CA ALA A 78 -9.10 -16.80 6.85
C ALA A 78 -7.82 -17.39 6.23
N GLY A 79 -6.81 -17.70 7.05
CA GLY A 79 -5.53 -18.25 6.57
C GLY A 79 -4.63 -17.23 5.88
N CYS A 80 -4.86 -15.92 6.05
CA CYS A 80 -4.02 -14.90 5.44
C CYS A 80 -2.58 -14.95 5.98
N PRO A 81 -1.54 -15.16 5.13
CA PRO A 81 -0.16 -15.26 5.60
C PRO A 81 0.38 -13.96 6.20
N GLY A 82 -0.29 -12.82 5.98
CA GLY A 82 0.13 -11.52 6.52
C GLY A 82 -0.43 -11.16 7.89
N CYS A 83 -1.54 -11.76 8.32
CA CYS A 83 -2.19 -11.40 9.60
C CYS A 83 -2.87 -12.57 10.31
N ASP A 84 -2.72 -13.79 9.82
CA ASP A 84 -3.17 -14.99 10.52
C ASP A 84 -2.04 -15.56 11.38
N PRO A 85 -2.21 -15.65 12.71
CA PRO A 85 -1.19 -16.21 13.60
C PRO A 85 -0.83 -17.66 13.28
N HIS A 86 -1.73 -18.41 12.63
CA HIS A 86 -1.55 -19.83 12.32
C HIS A 86 -1.12 -20.07 10.87
N ALA A 87 -0.97 -19.01 10.06
CA ALA A 87 -0.53 -19.17 8.69
C ALA A 87 0.99 -19.35 8.61
N PRO A 88 1.48 -20.14 7.63
CA PRO A 88 2.91 -20.24 7.36
C PRO A 88 3.47 -18.85 7.04
N ALA A 89 4.68 -18.57 7.54
CA ALA A 89 5.33 -17.29 7.32
C ALA A 89 5.35 -16.97 5.81
N PRO A 90 4.99 -15.73 5.41
CA PRO A 90 4.96 -15.38 4.00
C PRO A 90 6.36 -15.61 3.43
N ALA A 91 6.45 -16.31 2.30
CA ALA A 91 7.67 -16.37 1.53
C ALA A 91 8.06 -14.93 1.23
N ARG A 92 9.08 -14.43 1.91
CA ARG A 92 9.73 -13.17 1.55
C ARG A 92 10.46 -13.50 0.25
N GLY A 93 9.74 -13.40 -0.86
CA GLY A 93 10.38 -13.27 -2.15
C GLY A 93 11.39 -12.13 -2.05
N PRO A 94 12.52 -12.20 -2.77
CA PRO A 94 13.41 -11.05 -2.83
C PRO A 94 12.53 -9.84 -3.17
N LEU A 95 12.60 -8.76 -2.37
CA LEU A 95 12.28 -7.47 -2.95
C LEU A 95 13.24 -7.39 -4.14
N GLY A 96 12.70 -7.64 -5.33
CA GLY A 96 13.50 -7.68 -6.54
C GLY A 96 14.27 -6.37 -6.67
N PRO A 97 15.25 -6.30 -7.58
CA PRO A 97 16.17 -5.17 -7.72
C PRO A 97 15.52 -3.79 -7.97
N ALA A 98 14.18 -3.69 -8.06
CA ALA A 98 13.44 -2.45 -8.25
C ALA A 98 13.72 -1.34 -7.21
N CYS A 99 14.20 -1.67 -6.00
CA CYS A 99 14.65 -0.65 -5.02
C CYS A 99 16.18 -0.52 -4.89
N ALA A 100 16.97 -1.43 -5.47
CA ALA A 100 18.41 -1.49 -5.21
C ALA A 100 19.27 -0.98 -6.39
N THR A 101 18.79 -0.98 -7.63
CA THR A 101 19.65 -0.66 -8.78
C THR A 101 19.64 0.80 -9.24
N ALA A 102 18.92 1.70 -8.56
CA ALA A 102 18.97 3.15 -8.83
C ALA A 102 19.73 3.95 -7.75
N ALA A 103 20.47 3.29 -6.86
CA ALA A 103 21.35 3.92 -5.87
C ALA A 103 22.83 3.51 -6.02
N GLY A 104 23.25 3.05 -7.22
CA GLY A 104 24.57 2.46 -7.41
C GLY A 104 25.28 2.70 -8.75
N ALA A 105 24.75 3.58 -9.62
CA ALA A 105 25.45 3.97 -10.87
C ALA A 105 25.70 5.48 -11.01
N ALA A 106 25.34 6.26 -9.98
CA ALA A 106 25.69 7.67 -9.83
C ALA A 106 26.42 7.92 -8.49
N CYS A 107 27.15 6.92 -8.01
CA CYS A 107 28.04 7.01 -6.86
C CYS A 107 29.47 6.68 -7.31
N SER A 108 29.98 7.48 -8.24
CA SER A 108 31.42 7.57 -8.53
C SER A 108 31.75 9.00 -8.99
N ARG A 109 32.18 9.79 -7.99
CA ARG A 109 32.59 11.21 -7.99
C ARG A 109 31.54 12.26 -8.26
#